data_AF-A0A7W1GJL7-F1
#
_entry.id   AF-A0A7W1GJL7-F1
#
_cell.length_a   1.000
_cell.length_b   1.000
_cell.length_c   1.000
_cell.angle_alpha   90.00
_cell.angle_beta   90.00
_cell.angle_gamma   90.00
#
_symmetry.space_group_name_H-M   'P 1'
#
loop_
_entity.id
_entity.type
_entity.pdbx_description
1 polymer ?
#
loop_
_entity_poly.entity_id
_entity_poly.type
_entity_poly.pdbx_seq_one_letter_code
_entity_poly.pdbx_strand_id
1 'polypeptide(L)'
;MRLFAVLLLAAVAFPAQAAASELIARKATNVKLEVTRDGQQALLSYRAQGRTWYVLAGGAINAKAPAAGKRQVSLTLRRSTTRPPFSGACTRAHLLVPELVTACATARSNWAVQSWQRALPNFGVAPSAFRAQPELRLSHWSGPVAVLTLKADWSYGGKWQHIYGA
;
A
#
# COMPACT_ATOMS: atom_id res chain seq x y z
N MET A 1 57.28 -2.53 16.07
CA MET A 1 56.26 -1.58 15.57
C MET A 1 55.19 -2.39 14.83
N ARG A 2 54.12 -2.81 15.50
CA ARG A 2 53.05 -3.63 14.90
C ARG A 2 51.77 -2.80 14.89
N LEU A 3 51.34 -2.37 13.70
CA LEU A 3 50.12 -1.60 13.48
C LEU A 3 48.89 -2.46 13.77
N PHE A 4 48.01 -1.99 14.66
CA PHE A 4 46.67 -2.53 14.84
C PHE A 4 45.73 -1.92 13.78
N ALA A 5 45.26 -2.76 12.85
CA ALA A 5 44.24 -2.38 11.88
C ALA A 5 42.85 -2.43 12.55
N VAL A 6 42.20 -1.28 12.69
CA VAL A 6 40.82 -1.16 13.17
C VAL A 6 39.88 -1.45 12.00
N LEU A 7 39.18 -2.59 12.04
CA LEU A 7 38.08 -2.89 11.12
C LEU A 7 36.84 -2.08 11.52
N LEU A 8 36.51 -1.04 10.75
CA LEU A 8 35.21 -0.37 10.78
C LEU A 8 34.18 -1.25 10.07
N LEU A 9 33.33 -1.96 10.82
CA LEU A 9 32.10 -2.53 10.27
C LEU A 9 31.12 -1.39 9.95
N ALA A 10 31.05 -1.01 8.68
CA ALA A 10 29.99 -0.14 8.18
C ALA A 10 28.66 -0.94 8.20
N ALA A 11 27.79 -0.63 9.15
CA ALA A 11 26.43 -1.15 9.19
C ALA A 11 25.63 -0.57 8.00
N VAL A 12 25.45 -1.36 6.95
CA VAL A 12 24.55 -1.02 5.84
C VAL A 12 23.12 -1.06 6.38
N ALA A 13 22.58 0.09 6.75
CA ALA A 13 21.17 0.24 7.08
C ALA A 13 20.37 0.11 5.77
N PHE A 14 19.86 -1.10 5.50
CA PHE A 14 18.88 -1.28 4.42
C PHE A 14 17.65 -0.42 4.73
N PRO A 15 17.20 0.45 3.81
CA PRO A 15 15.97 1.21 4.03
C PRO A 15 14.84 0.20 4.21
N ALA A 16 14.10 0.30 5.31
CA ALA A 16 12.92 -0.52 5.54
C ALA A 16 11.90 -0.22 4.42
N GLN A 17 11.77 -1.14 3.48
CA GLN A 17 10.84 -1.03 2.36
C GLN A 17 9.41 -1.11 2.87
N ALA A 18 8.59 -0.14 2.47
CA ALA A 18 7.31 0.14 3.09
C ALA A 18 6.13 -0.14 2.14
N ALA A 19 5.20 -1.02 2.54
CA ALA A 19 3.90 -1.19 1.88
C ALA A 19 2.80 -1.74 2.82
N ALA A 20 2.35 -0.99 3.82
CA ALA A 20 1.14 -1.35 4.56
C ALA A 20 -0.10 -1.05 3.69
N SER A 21 -0.45 -1.96 2.77
CA SER A 21 -1.55 -1.78 1.82
C SER A 21 -2.79 -2.58 2.21
N GLU A 22 -3.87 -1.89 2.54
CA GLU A 22 -5.11 -2.49 3.02
C GLU A 22 -6.22 -2.43 1.94
N LEU A 23 -7.00 -3.51 1.79
CA LEU A 23 -8.17 -3.51 0.90
C LEU A 23 -9.31 -2.73 1.56
N ILE A 24 -9.77 -1.65 0.93
CA ILE A 24 -10.84 -0.82 1.47
C ILE A 24 -12.20 -1.23 0.93
N ALA A 25 -12.30 -1.33 -0.40
CA ALA A 25 -13.55 -1.58 -1.12
C ALA A 25 -13.27 -2.15 -2.52
N ARG A 26 -14.34 -2.52 -3.22
CA ARG A 26 -14.33 -2.86 -4.65
C ARG A 26 -15.30 -1.96 -5.41
N LYS A 27 -15.00 -1.68 -6.68
CA LYS A 27 -15.83 -0.85 -7.57
C LYS A 27 -16.19 0.50 -6.95
N ALA A 28 -15.20 1.13 -6.30
CA ALA A 28 -15.36 2.42 -5.63
C ALA A 28 -15.16 3.58 -6.62
N THR A 29 -15.95 4.64 -6.46
CA THR A 29 -15.85 5.89 -7.23
C THR A 29 -15.86 7.10 -6.30
N ASN A 30 -15.69 8.31 -6.84
CA ASN A 30 -15.72 9.57 -6.06
C ASN A 30 -14.77 9.53 -4.84
N VAL A 31 -13.57 9.02 -5.06
CA VAL A 31 -12.57 8.79 -4.02
C VAL A 31 -11.93 10.12 -3.60
N LYS A 32 -11.94 10.41 -2.30
CA LYS A 32 -11.22 11.54 -1.71
C LYS A 32 -10.46 11.09 -0.47
N LEU A 33 -9.27 11.64 -0.30
CA LEU A 33 -8.39 11.37 0.82
C LEU A 33 -8.12 12.68 1.56
N GLU A 34 -8.24 12.66 2.87
CA GLU A 34 -7.83 13.73 3.77
C GLU A 34 -6.89 13.14 4.82
N VAL A 35 -5.86 13.86 5.23
CA VAL A 35 -4.85 13.39 6.21
C VAL A 35 -4.70 14.42 7.31
N THR A 36 -4.57 13.96 8.55
CA THR A 36 -4.27 14.85 9.69
C THR A 36 -2.92 15.53 9.51
N ARG A 37 -2.74 16.71 10.12
CA ARG A 37 -1.48 17.49 9.99
C ARG A 37 -0.24 16.72 10.45
N ASP A 38 -0.38 15.81 11.42
CA ASP A 38 0.68 14.95 11.95
C ASP A 38 0.95 13.69 11.09
N GLY A 39 0.13 13.44 10.06
CA GLY A 39 0.24 12.30 9.15
C GLY A 39 -0.20 10.96 9.73
N GLN A 40 -0.73 10.91 10.96
CA GLN A 40 -1.02 9.64 11.64
C GLN A 40 -2.37 9.01 11.24
N GLN A 41 -3.33 9.84 10.82
CA GLN A 41 -4.65 9.38 10.45
C GLN A 41 -5.08 9.91 9.10
N ALA A 42 -5.86 9.10 8.40
CA ALA A 42 -6.47 9.47 7.14
C ALA A 42 -7.98 9.22 7.18
N LEU A 43 -8.74 10.12 6.58
CA LEU A 43 -10.13 9.90 6.25
C LEU A 43 -10.23 9.67 4.74
N LEU A 44 -10.57 8.44 4.38
CA LEU A 44 -10.87 8.06 3.00
C LEU A 44 -12.40 8.08 2.81
N SER A 45 -12.88 8.84 1.85
CA SER A 45 -14.28 8.80 1.42
C SER A 45 -14.40 8.31 -0.01
N TYR A 46 -15.46 7.53 -0.28
CA TYR A 46 -15.74 6.98 -1.61
C TYR A 46 -17.23 6.63 -1.73
N ARG A 47 -17.70 6.43 -2.96
CA ARG A 47 -19.02 5.88 -3.26
C ARG A 47 -18.89 4.42 -3.70
N ALA A 48 -19.68 3.53 -3.12
CA ALA A 48 -19.81 2.15 -3.55
C ALA A 48 -21.19 1.62 -3.17
N GLN A 49 -21.75 0.72 -3.99
CA GLN A 49 -23.06 0.11 -3.74
C GLN A 49 -24.17 1.15 -3.48
N GLY A 50 -24.16 2.26 -4.23
CA GLY A 50 -25.15 3.33 -4.11
C GLY A 50 -24.99 4.24 -2.87
N ARG A 51 -24.00 4.00 -2.00
CA ARG A 51 -23.79 4.74 -0.75
C ARG A 51 -22.43 5.42 -0.71
N THR A 52 -22.35 6.54 -0.01
CA THR A 52 -21.07 7.16 0.37
C THR A 52 -20.57 6.55 1.67
N TRP A 53 -19.31 6.17 1.68
CA TRP A 53 -18.60 5.60 2.81
C TRP A 53 -17.49 6.54 3.26
N TYR A 54 -17.25 6.53 4.56
CA TYR A 54 -16.14 7.20 5.23
C TYR A 54 -15.36 6.16 6.02
N VAL A 55 -14.05 6.12 5.81
CA VAL A 55 -13.14 5.18 6.45
C VAL A 55 -12.06 5.96 7.14
N LEU A 56 -12.11 6.00 8.47
CA LEU A 56 -11.02 6.50 9.29
C LEU A 56 -9.97 5.38 9.38
N ALA A 57 -8.74 5.68 8.97
CA ALA A 57 -7.62 4.76 8.92
C ALA A 57 -6.43 5.32 9.71
N GLY A 58 -5.65 4.44 10.33
CA GLY A 58 -4.44 4.79 11.07
C GLY A 58 -3.77 3.58 11.71
N GLY A 59 -2.83 3.80 12.62
CA GLY A 59 -2.27 2.76 13.48
C GLY A 59 -1.23 1.83 12.84
N ALA A 60 -0.99 1.94 11.53
CA ALA A 60 0.12 1.27 10.87
C ALA A 60 0.81 2.20 9.87
N ILE A 61 2.13 2.07 9.80
CA ILE A 61 3.01 2.72 8.84
C ILE A 61 4.09 1.71 8.44
N ASN A 62 4.43 1.66 7.16
CA ASN A 62 5.43 0.77 6.57
C ASN A 62 5.12 -0.72 6.71
N ALA A 63 5.09 -1.46 5.60
CA ALA A 63 5.18 -2.91 5.70
C ALA A 63 6.51 -3.33 6.31
N LYS A 64 6.48 -4.49 6.96
CA LYS A 64 7.65 -5.27 7.26
C LYS A 64 8.10 -6.00 6.00
N ALA A 65 9.41 -6.12 5.83
CA ALA A 65 9.99 -7.01 4.83
C ALA A 65 9.41 -8.43 4.97
N PRO A 66 9.14 -9.14 3.86
CA PRO A 66 8.64 -10.50 3.91
C PRO A 66 9.58 -11.40 4.71
N ALA A 67 9.07 -12.03 5.77
CA ALA A 67 9.81 -12.96 6.60
C ALA A 67 8.89 -14.06 7.11
N ALA A 68 9.37 -15.30 7.06
CA ALA A 68 8.60 -16.46 7.49
C ALA A 68 8.12 -16.31 8.94
N GLY A 69 6.83 -16.59 9.17
CA GLY A 69 6.22 -16.53 10.50
C GLY A 69 6.01 -15.11 11.08
N LYS A 70 6.39 -14.04 10.36
CA LYS A 70 6.18 -12.67 10.85
C LYS A 70 4.83 -12.12 10.38
N ARG A 71 4.02 -11.65 11.33
CA ARG A 71 2.77 -10.94 11.03
C ARG A 71 3.06 -9.56 10.45
N GLN A 72 2.39 -9.26 9.35
CA GLN A 72 2.40 -7.94 8.71
C GLN A 72 1.71 -6.89 9.60
N VAL A 73 2.05 -5.62 9.43
CA VAL A 73 1.26 -4.51 10.02
C VAL A 73 -0.02 -4.30 9.22
N SER A 74 -1.08 -3.83 9.87
CA SER A 74 -2.37 -3.57 9.22
C SER A 74 -2.99 -2.30 9.78
N LEU A 75 -3.67 -1.55 8.93
CA LEU A 75 -4.34 -0.32 9.31
C LEU A 75 -5.55 -0.65 10.18
N THR A 76 -5.74 0.09 11.27
CA THR A 76 -7.00 0.10 12.01
C THR A 76 -8.02 0.88 11.20
N LEU A 77 -9.10 0.22 10.79
CA LEU A 77 -10.15 0.81 9.96
C LEU A 77 -11.47 0.96 10.73
N ARG A 78 -12.03 2.16 10.76
CA ARG A 78 -13.39 2.42 11.24
C ARG A 78 -14.24 2.94 10.09
N ARG A 79 -15.29 2.19 9.72
CA ARG A 79 -16.16 2.48 8.58
C ARG A 79 -17.49 3.07 9.05
N SER A 80 -17.99 4.06 8.32
CA SER A 80 -19.28 4.73 8.58
C SER A 80 -19.89 5.25 7.27
N THR A 81 -21.21 5.40 7.22
CA THR A 81 -21.91 6.13 6.15
C THR A 81 -22.15 7.61 6.48
N THR A 82 -21.90 8.00 7.74
CA THR A 82 -21.94 9.38 8.22
C THR A 82 -20.51 9.89 8.39
N ARG A 83 -20.23 11.11 7.90
CA ARG A 83 -18.89 11.70 8.00
C ARG A 83 -18.53 11.92 9.48
N PRO A 84 -17.45 11.33 10.02
CA PRO A 84 -17.02 11.62 11.36
C PRO A 84 -16.43 13.04 11.44
N PRO A 85 -16.41 13.69 12.63
CA PRO A 85 -15.58 14.86 12.85
C PRO A 85 -14.13 14.51 12.52
N PHE A 86 -13.55 15.21 11.54
CA PHE A 86 -12.19 14.99 11.09
C PHE A 86 -11.61 16.31 10.61
N SER A 87 -10.46 16.70 11.16
CA SER A 87 -9.72 17.87 10.74
C SER A 87 -8.46 17.41 10.04
N GLY A 88 -8.53 17.39 8.71
CA GLY A 88 -7.44 17.00 7.85
C GLY A 88 -7.55 17.70 6.51
N ALA A 89 -6.47 17.64 5.74
CA ALA A 89 -6.41 18.15 4.39
C ALA A 89 -5.53 17.22 3.56
N CYS A 90 -5.56 17.40 2.24
CA CYS A 90 -4.65 16.70 1.36
C CYS A 90 -3.70 17.69 0.70
N THR A 91 -2.47 17.74 1.21
CA THR A 91 -1.37 18.26 0.40
C THR A 91 -1.02 17.18 -0.61
N ARG A 92 -1.41 17.38 -1.88
CA ARG A 92 -1.27 16.36 -2.93
C ARG A 92 0.19 15.92 -3.06
N ALA A 93 0.41 14.61 -3.06
CA ALA A 93 1.70 14.02 -3.38
C ALA A 93 1.76 13.66 -4.87
N HIS A 94 2.86 13.99 -5.54
CA HIS A 94 3.13 13.53 -6.90
C HIS A 94 3.99 12.27 -6.82
N LEU A 95 3.34 11.12 -6.89
CA LEU A 95 3.98 9.81 -6.78
C LEU A 95 3.91 9.10 -8.12
N LEU A 96 5.05 8.58 -8.58
CA LEU A 96 5.12 7.68 -9.72
C LEU A 96 4.85 6.26 -9.24
N VAL A 97 3.58 5.98 -8.93
CA VAL A 97 3.11 4.63 -8.60
C VAL A 97 1.98 4.22 -9.55
N PRO A 98 1.95 2.95 -9.99
CA PRO A 98 0.90 2.46 -10.87
C PRO A 98 -0.49 2.52 -10.20
N GLU A 99 -1.52 2.69 -11.02
CA GLU A 99 -2.93 2.71 -10.60
C GLU A 99 -3.26 3.75 -9.52
N LEU A 100 -2.51 4.87 -9.48
CA LEU A 100 -2.71 5.92 -8.49
C LEU A 100 -4.05 6.64 -8.70
N VAL A 101 -4.89 6.65 -7.66
CA VAL A 101 -6.15 7.40 -7.64
C VAL A 101 -5.94 8.78 -7.01
N THR A 102 -5.31 8.81 -5.83
CA THR A 102 -4.95 10.04 -5.13
C THR A 102 -3.89 9.74 -4.09
N ALA A 103 -3.07 10.74 -3.74
CA ALA A 103 -2.11 10.64 -2.66
C ALA A 103 -1.93 11.97 -1.95
N CYS A 104 -1.63 11.91 -0.65
CA CYS A 104 -1.33 13.05 0.18
C CYS A 104 0.03 12.83 0.86
N ALA A 105 0.85 13.89 0.87
CA ALA A 105 2.11 13.92 1.60
C ALA A 105 1.95 14.80 2.84
N THR A 106 2.67 14.42 3.89
CA THR A 106 2.92 15.25 5.06
C THR A 106 4.44 15.40 5.23
N ALA A 107 4.87 16.19 6.21
CA ALA A 107 6.29 16.30 6.53
C ALA A 107 6.91 14.96 6.99
N ARG A 108 6.10 13.97 7.39
CA ARG A 108 6.57 12.72 8.01
C ARG A 108 6.28 11.47 7.19
N SER A 109 5.18 11.46 6.44
CA SER A 109 4.67 10.27 5.77
C SER A 109 3.84 10.59 4.54
N ASN A 110 3.61 9.57 3.74
CA ASN A 110 2.78 9.58 2.54
C ASN A 110 1.62 8.61 2.71
N TRP A 111 0.46 9.03 2.23
CA TRP A 111 -0.72 8.21 2.07
C TRP A 111 -1.07 8.13 0.59
N ALA A 112 -1.36 6.94 0.08
CA ALA A 112 -1.83 6.78 -1.30
C ALA A 112 -2.99 5.82 -1.40
N VAL A 113 -3.85 6.11 -2.36
CA VAL A 113 -4.97 5.27 -2.75
C VAL A 113 -4.71 4.78 -4.16
N GLN A 114 -4.80 3.46 -4.36
CA GLN A 114 -4.63 2.82 -5.65
C GLN A 114 -5.84 1.97 -6.02
N SER A 115 -6.06 1.74 -7.31
CA SER A 115 -7.18 0.96 -7.85
C SER A 115 -6.68 -0.23 -8.68
N TRP A 116 -6.62 -1.42 -8.09
CA TRP A 116 -6.01 -2.59 -8.75
C TRP A 116 -7.00 -3.69 -9.10
N GLN A 117 -6.87 -4.33 -10.25
CA GLN A 117 -7.61 -5.55 -10.57
C GLN A 117 -6.76 -6.81 -10.32
N ARG A 118 -6.63 -7.22 -9.05
CA ARG A 118 -5.76 -8.37 -8.68
C ARG A 118 -6.48 -9.70 -8.45
N ALA A 119 -7.80 -9.68 -8.32
CA ALA A 119 -8.57 -10.86 -7.96
C ALA A 119 -8.90 -11.75 -9.17
N LEU A 120 -8.25 -11.56 -10.32
CA LEU A 120 -8.49 -12.36 -11.52
C LEU A 120 -8.09 -13.84 -11.32
N PRO A 121 -8.73 -14.80 -12.01
CA PRO A 121 -8.32 -16.18 -11.98
C PRO A 121 -6.97 -16.40 -12.68
N ASN A 122 -6.24 -17.41 -12.24
CA ASN A 122 -5.06 -17.88 -12.94
C ASN A 122 -5.46 -18.60 -14.25
N PHE A 123 -4.48 -18.78 -15.15
CA PHE A 123 -4.60 -19.58 -16.37
C PHE A 123 -5.61 -19.07 -17.41
N GLY A 124 -5.90 -17.77 -17.42
CA GLY A 124 -6.75 -17.16 -18.44
C GLY A 124 -8.25 -17.52 -18.33
N VAL A 125 -8.67 -18.14 -17.23
CA VAL A 125 -10.08 -18.43 -16.96
C VAL A 125 -10.84 -17.10 -16.80
N ALA A 126 -12.03 -17.02 -17.39
CA ALA A 126 -12.88 -15.83 -17.30
C ALA A 126 -13.20 -15.49 -15.83
N PRO A 127 -13.06 -14.22 -15.41
CA PRO A 127 -13.38 -13.81 -14.05
C PRO A 127 -14.90 -13.76 -13.83
N SER A 128 -15.34 -14.07 -12.61
CA SER A 128 -16.70 -13.73 -12.19
C SER A 128 -16.86 -12.20 -12.05
N ALA A 129 -18.11 -11.72 -12.09
CA ALA A 129 -18.41 -10.30 -11.93
C ALA A 129 -17.88 -9.68 -10.61
N PHE A 130 -17.67 -10.50 -9.57
CA PHE A 130 -17.05 -10.06 -8.32
C PHE A 130 -15.52 -9.94 -8.44
N ARG A 131 -14.88 -10.95 -9.03
CA ARG A 131 -13.41 -11.02 -9.22
C ARG A 131 -12.90 -9.98 -10.21
N ALA A 132 -13.74 -9.60 -11.18
CA ALA A 132 -13.45 -8.57 -12.17
C ALA A 132 -13.48 -7.14 -11.61
N GLN A 133 -13.87 -6.93 -10.35
CA GLN A 133 -13.97 -5.56 -9.82
C GLN A 133 -12.61 -5.01 -9.37
N PRO A 134 -12.31 -3.74 -9.70
CA PRO A 134 -11.11 -3.09 -9.19
C PRO A 134 -11.19 -2.93 -7.66
N GLU A 135 -10.07 -3.19 -7.00
CA GLU A 135 -9.83 -3.03 -5.57
C GLU A 135 -9.33 -1.63 -5.25
N LEU A 136 -10.06 -0.91 -4.41
CA LEU A 136 -9.57 0.32 -3.81
C LEU A 136 -8.68 -0.05 -2.62
N ARG A 137 -7.40 0.30 -2.69
CA ARG A 137 -6.41 -0.01 -1.65
C ARG A 137 -5.81 1.25 -1.07
N LEU A 138 -5.62 1.28 0.25
CA LEU A 138 -5.02 2.40 0.98
C LEU A 138 -3.65 1.98 1.53
N SER A 139 -2.64 2.80 1.30
CA SER A 139 -1.26 2.58 1.73
C SER A 139 -0.75 3.75 2.57
N HIS A 140 0.05 3.47 3.60
CA HIS A 140 0.71 4.47 4.45
C HIS A 140 2.19 4.11 4.68
N TRP A 141 3.08 5.04 4.38
CA TRP A 141 4.52 4.84 4.57
C TRP A 141 5.27 6.14 4.86
N SER A 142 6.48 6.00 5.38
CA SER A 142 7.48 7.06 5.50
C SER A 142 8.66 6.78 4.58
N GLY A 143 9.35 7.83 4.14
CA GLY A 143 10.53 7.69 3.27
C GLY A 143 10.18 7.43 1.80
N PRO A 144 11.15 6.92 1.01
CA PRO A 144 10.95 6.64 -0.41
C PRO A 144 9.84 5.60 -0.67
N VAL A 145 9.21 5.69 -1.84
CA VAL A 145 8.29 4.66 -2.32
C VAL A 145 9.03 3.32 -2.42
N ALA A 146 8.37 2.22 -2.03
CA ALA A 146 8.93 0.89 -2.15
C ALA A 146 9.21 0.52 -3.61
N VAL A 147 10.37 -0.10 -3.85
CA VAL A 147 10.77 -0.61 -5.15
C VAL A 147 10.25 -2.02 -5.31
N LEU A 148 9.45 -2.26 -6.35
CA LEU A 148 8.99 -3.59 -6.73
C LEU A 148 10.08 -4.29 -7.54
N THR A 149 10.53 -5.46 -7.07
CA THR A 149 11.47 -6.30 -7.83
C THR A 149 10.70 -7.44 -8.48
N LEU A 150 10.66 -7.46 -9.81
CA LEU A 150 10.07 -8.54 -10.59
C LEU A 150 11.16 -9.43 -11.17
N LYS A 151 11.00 -10.73 -11.00
CA LYS A 151 11.80 -11.77 -11.61
C LYS A 151 10.89 -12.62 -12.48
N ALA A 152 11.40 -13.04 -13.63
CA ALA A 152 10.73 -13.98 -14.50
C ALA A 152 11.60 -15.23 -14.63
N ASP A 153 10.99 -16.40 -14.49
CA ASP A 153 11.66 -17.69 -14.67
C ASP A 153 10.64 -18.78 -15.07
N TRP A 154 11.12 -19.96 -15.42
CA TRP A 154 10.29 -21.12 -15.69
C TRP A 154 9.90 -21.83 -14.39
N SER A 155 8.63 -22.21 -14.30
CA SER A 155 8.03 -22.96 -13.20
C SER A 155 7.52 -24.32 -13.68
N TYR A 156 7.22 -25.22 -12.74
CA TYR A 156 6.74 -26.59 -13.03
C TYR A 156 7.68 -27.35 -14.00
N GLY A 157 8.99 -27.32 -13.73
CA GLY A 157 9.98 -28.06 -14.52
C GLY A 157 10.15 -27.57 -15.96
N GLY A 158 9.97 -26.27 -16.23
CA GLY A 158 10.11 -25.71 -17.58
C GLY A 158 8.79 -25.52 -18.32
N LYS A 159 7.65 -25.89 -17.71
CA LYS A 159 6.37 -25.90 -18.42
C LYS A 159 5.73 -24.52 -18.56
N TRP A 160 5.91 -23.63 -17.59
CA TRP A 160 5.21 -22.34 -17.54
C TRP A 160 6.14 -21.19 -17.20
N GLN A 161 6.07 -20.10 -17.97
CA GLN A 161 6.73 -18.85 -17.61
C GLN A 161 6.01 -18.19 -16.42
N HIS A 162 6.76 -17.87 -15.38
CA HIS A 162 6.25 -17.36 -14.12
C HIS A 162 6.93 -16.04 -13.77
N ILE A 163 6.14 -15.10 -13.23
CA ILE A 163 6.64 -13.84 -12.67
C ILE A 163 6.45 -13.89 -11.16
N TYR A 164 7.52 -13.63 -10.42
CA TYR A 164 7.52 -13.59 -8.95
C TYR A 164 8.39 -12.42 -8.47
N GLY A 165 8.24 -12.04 -7.21
CA GLY A 165 8.90 -10.84 -6.71
C GLY A 165 8.47 -10.44 -5.31
N ALA A 166 9.04 -9.33 -4.85
CA ALA A 166 8.72 -8.66 -3.61
C ALA A 166 8.80 -7.13 -3.78
#